data_AF-A0A1I0DGE6-F1
#
_entry.id   AF-A0A1I0DGE6-F1
#
_cell.length_a   1.000
_cell.length_b   1.000
_cell.length_c   1.000
_cell.angle_alpha   90.00
_cell.angle_beta   90.00
_cell.angle_gamma   90.00
#
_symmetry.space_group_name_H-M   'P 1'
#
loop_
_entity.id
_entity.type
_entity.pdbx_description
1 polymer ?
#
loop_
_entity_poly.entity_id
_entity_poly.type
_entity_poly.pdbx_seq_one_letter_code
_entity_poly.pdbx_strand_id
1 'polypeptide(L)'
;MNYRYEVDGLIEINTKDIKLLVFVEVKRKVYPRDLRNLVHKLRRFMKEHSCHQEAIRLLAADVLSPGAKEELRQQNIASFDLGGSLYLRHRSLFINIEKPVVCTKKHSGD
;
A
#
# COMPACT_ATOMS: atom_id res chain seq x y z
N MET A 1 23.00 2.94 11.21
CA MET A 1 22.62 3.41 9.87
C MET A 1 21.54 4.46 10.03
N ASN A 2 21.84 5.74 9.76
CA ASN A 2 20.86 6.83 9.79
C ASN A 2 20.13 6.88 8.46
N TYR A 3 18.94 6.32 8.39
CA TYR A 3 18.12 6.43 7.20
C TYR A 3 17.35 7.76 7.24
N ARG A 4 17.73 8.72 6.39
CA ARG A 4 16.92 9.93 6.12
C ARG A 4 15.83 9.54 5.13
N TYR A 5 14.80 8.83 5.58
CA TYR A 5 13.71 8.44 4.70
C TYR A 5 12.73 9.62 4.50
N GLU A 6 12.52 10.06 3.25
CA GLU A 6 11.40 10.93 2.85
C GLU A 6 10.07 10.16 2.83
N VAL A 7 9.73 9.48 3.91
CA VAL A 7 8.50 8.68 4.02
C VAL A 7 7.78 9.08 5.29
N ASP A 8 6.45 8.99 5.27
CA ASP A 8 5.62 9.36 6.41
C ASP A 8 5.76 8.35 7.56
N GLY A 9 6.17 7.11 7.26
CA GLY A 9 6.43 6.10 8.28
C GLY A 9 7.22 4.89 7.80
N LEU A 10 7.69 4.10 8.77
CA LEU A 10 8.37 2.82 8.55
C LEU A 10 7.76 1.78 9.49
N ILE A 11 7.41 0.62 8.94
CA ILE A 11 6.96 -0.54 9.71
C ILE A 11 7.98 -1.67 9.47
N GLU A 12 8.49 -2.28 10.53
CA GLU A 12 9.29 -3.50 10.44
C GLU A 12 8.42 -4.72 10.75
N ILE A 13 8.31 -5.64 9.80
CA ILE A 13 7.66 -6.94 9.99
C ILE A 13 8.76 -7.98 10.17
N ASN A 14 8.88 -8.51 11.38
CA ASN A 14 9.83 -9.56 11.73
C ASN A 14 9.06 -10.87 11.99
N THR A 15 9.22 -11.85 11.12
CA THR A 15 8.79 -13.23 11.33
C THR A 15 10.02 -14.13 11.52
N LYS A 16 9.82 -15.43 11.73
CA LYS A 16 10.94 -16.39 11.82
C LYS A 16 11.79 -16.42 10.54
N ASP A 17 11.16 -16.18 9.39
CA ASP A 17 11.77 -16.41 8.08
C ASP A 17 12.05 -15.11 7.31
N ILE A 18 11.43 -13.99 7.72
CA ILE A 18 11.46 -12.73 6.96
C ILE A 18 11.62 -11.53 7.90
N LYS A 19 12.57 -10.65 7.58
CA LYS A 19 12.63 -9.28 8.09
C LYS A 19 12.31 -8.31 6.96
N LEU A 20 11.07 -7.80 6.94
CA LEU A 20 10.54 -6.94 5.88
C LEU A 20 10.38 -5.50 6.37
N LEU A 21 10.99 -4.56 5.66
CA LEU A 21 10.78 -3.13 5.84
C LEU A 21 9.61 -2.66 4.96
N VAL A 22 8.62 -2.03 5.57
CA VAL A 22 7.46 -1.46 4.86
C VAL A 22 7.51 0.04 5.02
N PHE A 23 7.81 0.72 3.92
CA PHE A 23 7.82 2.18 3.87
C PHE A 23 6.44 2.73 3.58
N VAL A 24 5.94 3.60 4.45
CA VAL A 24 4.57 4.09 4.39
C VAL A 24 4.55 5.52 3.87
N GLU A 25 3.70 5.75 2.87
CA GLU A 25 3.27 7.08 2.44
C GLU A 25 1.79 7.23 2.76
N VAL A 26 1.40 8.37 3.33
CA VAL A 26 0.03 8.68 3.70
C VAL A 26 -0.52 9.77 2.77
N LYS A 27 -1.71 9.53 2.19
CA LYS A 27 -2.42 10.50 1.36
C LYS A 27 -3.90 10.54 1.74
N ARG A 28 -4.51 11.72 1.73
CA ARG A 28 -5.95 11.83 2.05
C ARG A 28 -6.84 11.10 1.04
N LYS A 29 -6.63 11.34 -0.26
CA LYS A 29 -7.36 10.68 -1.35
C LYS A 29 -6.39 10.37 -2.49
N VAL A 30 -6.57 9.23 -3.13
CA VAL A 30 -5.72 8.83 -4.26
C VAL A 30 -6.60 8.33 -5.40
N TYR A 31 -6.47 9.01 -6.54
CA TYR A 31 -7.06 8.61 -7.81
C TYR A 31 -5.97 8.13 -8.77
N PRO A 32 -6.32 7.42 -9.85
CA PRO A 32 -5.33 6.91 -10.82
C PRO A 32 -4.40 8.00 -11.39
N ARG A 33 -4.93 9.21 -11.61
CA ARG A 33 -4.11 10.34 -12.11
C ARG A 33 -3.01 10.76 -11.13
N ASP A 34 -3.20 10.55 -9.84
CA ASP A 34 -2.25 10.94 -8.79
C ASP A 34 -1.13 9.89 -8.65
N LEU A 35 -1.39 8.64 -9.07
CA LEU A 35 -0.46 7.52 -8.92
C LEU A 35 0.73 7.61 -9.86
N ARG A 36 0.58 8.10 -11.10
CA ARG A 36 1.69 8.09 -12.08
C ARG A 36 2.95 8.77 -11.55
N ASN A 37 2.80 9.95 -10.95
CA ASN A 37 3.92 10.70 -10.38
C ASN A 37 4.40 10.07 -9.06
N LEU A 38 3.46 9.59 -8.23
CA LEU A 38 3.75 8.96 -6.95
C LEU A 38 4.55 7.66 -7.12
N VAL A 39 4.11 6.78 -8.02
CA VAL A 39 4.79 5.52 -8.37
C VAL A 39 6.21 5.80 -8.85
N HIS A 40 6.42 6.82 -9.68
CA HIS A 40 7.77 7.17 -10.13
C HIS A 40 8.68 7.58 -8.97
N LYS A 41 8.20 8.44 -8.06
CA LYS A 41 8.93 8.83 -6.85
C LYS A 41 9.22 7.61 -5.96
N LEU A 42 8.22 6.74 -5.75
CA LEU A 42 8.33 5.54 -4.92
C LEU A 42 9.36 4.54 -5.48
N ARG A 43 9.38 4.33 -6.80
CA ARG A 43 10.37 3.46 -7.47
C ARG A 43 11.78 4.00 -7.36
N ARG A 44 11.97 5.31 -7.52
CA ARG A 44 13.28 5.95 -7.43
C ARG A 44 13.88 5.75 -6.04
N PHE A 45 13.12 6.04 -4.99
CA PHE A 45 13.57 5.80 -3.62
C PHE A 45 13.97 4.34 -3.39
N MET A 46 13.16 3.38 -3.86
CA MET A 46 13.48 1.96 -3.65
C MET A 46 14.82 1.61 -4.28
N LYS A 47 15.12 2.09 -5.49
CA LYS A 47 16.43 1.87 -6.12
C LYS A 47 17.59 2.48 -5.33
N GLU A 48 17.37 3.64 -4.70
CA GLU A 48 18.40 4.34 -3.92
C GLU A 48 18.64 3.66 -2.55
N HIS A 49 17.66 2.89 -2.03
CA HIS A 49 17.68 2.35 -0.66
C HIS A 49 17.62 0.82 -0.59
N SER A 50 17.45 0.12 -1.72
CA SER A 50 17.47 -1.34 -1.79
C SER A 50 18.90 -1.86 -1.76
N CYS A 51 19.62 -1.67 -0.66
CA CYS A 51 20.81 -2.47 -0.38
C CYS A 51 20.40 -3.67 0.49
N HIS A 52 20.35 -4.86 -0.11
CA HIS A 52 20.29 -6.17 0.55
C HIS A 52 19.11 -6.50 1.51
N GLN A 53 18.18 -5.58 1.78
CA GLN A 53 17.07 -5.80 2.70
C GLN A 53 15.74 -6.02 1.96
N GLU A 54 14.92 -6.95 2.48
CA GLU A 54 13.55 -7.17 2.02
C GLU A 54 12.73 -5.91 2.32
N ALA A 55 12.23 -5.25 1.27
CA ALA A 55 11.56 -3.96 1.43
C ALA A 55 10.40 -3.78 0.43
N ILE A 56 9.30 -3.19 0.91
CA ILE A 56 8.17 -2.78 0.08
C ILE A 56 7.69 -1.37 0.42
N ARG A 57 6.87 -0.82 -0.48
CA ARG A 57 6.15 0.43 -0.27
C ARG A 57 4.69 0.13 0.06
N LEU A 58 4.12 0.93 0.95
CA LEU A 58 2.71 0.94 1.32
C LEU A 58 2.15 2.35 1.10
N LEU A 59 1.09 2.46 0.31
CA LEU A 59 0.29 3.68 0.22
C LEU A 59 -0.94 3.54 1.11
N ALA A 60 -0.99 4.32 2.18
CA ALA A 60 -2.13 4.44 3.07
C ALA A 60 -2.99 5.65 2.67
N ALA A 61 -4.30 5.48 2.56
CA ALA A 61 -5.19 6.60 2.28
C ALA A 61 -6.59 6.50 2.89
N ASP A 62 -7.30 7.62 3.02
CA ASP A 62 -8.71 7.57 3.45
C ASP A 62 -9.55 6.83 2.42
N VAL A 63 -9.31 7.14 1.13
CA VAL A 63 -10.02 6.55 0.01
C VAL A 63 -9.05 6.20 -1.12
N LEU A 64 -9.06 4.92 -1.50
CA LEU A 64 -8.45 4.40 -2.71
C LEU A 64 -9.55 3.97 -3.67
N SER A 65 -9.60 4.56 -4.86
CA SER A 65 -10.56 4.11 -5.89
C SER A 65 -10.19 2.71 -6.39
N PRO A 66 -11.14 1.94 -6.96
CA PRO A 66 -10.84 0.62 -7.53
C PRO A 66 -9.70 0.67 -8.57
N GLY A 67 -9.71 1.67 -9.45
CA GLY A 67 -8.64 1.86 -10.44
C GLY A 67 -7.29 2.18 -9.80
N ALA A 68 -7.27 2.93 -8.70
CA ALA A 68 -6.04 3.23 -7.97
C ALA A 68 -5.46 1.97 -7.31
N LYS A 69 -6.32 1.13 -6.70
CA LYS A 69 -5.89 -0.16 -6.13
C LYS A 69 -5.27 -1.06 -7.20
N GLU A 70 -5.89 -1.14 -8.38
CA GLU A 70 -5.39 -1.94 -9.48
C GLU A 70 -4.01 -1.45 -9.98
N GLU A 71 -3.85 -0.15 -10.16
CA GLU A 71 -2.58 0.44 -10.58
C GLU A 71 -1.47 0.23 -9.52
N LEU A 72 -1.79 0.32 -8.22
CA LEU A 72 -0.84 -0.02 -7.14
C LEU A 72 -0.41 -1.48 -7.18
N ARG A 73 -1.36 -2.41 -7.37
CA ARG A 73 -1.10 -3.85 -7.48
C ARG A 73 -0.16 -4.17 -8.65
N GLN A 74 -0.40 -3.59 -9.81
CA GLN A 74 0.44 -3.77 -11.00
C GLN A 74 1.89 -3.30 -10.79
N GLN A 75 2.09 -2.34 -9.89
CA GLN A 75 3.41 -1.80 -9.55
C GLN A 75 4.06 -2.48 -8.33
N ASN A 76 3.45 -3.55 -7.79
CA ASN A 76 3.86 -4.21 -6.55
C ASN A 76 3.97 -3.25 -5.34
N ILE A 77 3.07 -2.27 -5.27
CA ILE A 77 2.96 -1.36 -4.14
C ILE A 77 1.81 -1.85 -3.26
N ALA A 78 2.07 -2.05 -1.98
CA ALA A 78 1.05 -2.38 -1.00
C ALA A 78 0.10 -1.20 -0.81
N SER A 79 -1.15 -1.48 -0.44
CA SER A 79 -2.17 -0.45 -0.26
C SER A 79 -2.98 -0.69 1.00
N PHE A 80 -3.24 0.36 1.76
CA PHE A 80 -4.16 0.36 2.88
C PHE A 80 -5.17 1.48 2.71
N ASP A 81 -6.46 1.19 2.90
CA ASP A 81 -7.47 2.24 3.03
C ASP A 81 -8.14 2.22 4.40
N LEU A 82 -8.59 3.39 4.88
CA LEU A 82 -9.30 3.54 6.17
C LEU A 82 -10.63 2.75 6.21
N GLY A 83 -11.14 2.29 5.07
CA GLY A 83 -12.25 1.35 5.02
C GLY A 83 -11.89 -0.07 5.50
N GLY A 84 -10.62 -0.31 5.84
CA GLY A 84 -10.12 -1.58 6.38
C GLY A 84 -9.59 -2.55 5.32
N SER A 85 -9.43 -2.11 4.06
CA SER A 85 -8.83 -2.97 3.04
C SER A 85 -7.31 -2.88 3.09
N LEU A 86 -6.62 -4.01 3.07
CA LEU A 86 -5.16 -4.11 3.00
C LEU A 86 -4.76 -5.07 1.89
N TYR A 87 -3.93 -4.61 0.97
CA TYR A 87 -3.26 -5.44 -0.02
C TYR A 87 -1.76 -5.34 0.17
N LEU A 88 -1.08 -6.47 0.30
CA LEU A 88 0.37 -6.55 0.40
C LEU A 88 0.84 -7.86 -0.24
N ARG A 89 1.78 -7.77 -1.17
CA ARG A 89 2.41 -8.94 -1.78
C ARG A 89 3.91 -8.74 -1.84
N HIS A 90 4.65 -9.69 -1.29
CA HIS A 90 6.11 -9.66 -1.29
C HIS A 90 6.69 -11.07 -1.12
N ARG A 91 7.28 -11.61 -2.19
CA ARG A 91 7.80 -12.99 -2.25
C ARG A 91 6.76 -14.01 -1.76
N SER A 92 7.02 -14.68 -0.64
CA SER A 92 6.14 -15.67 0.00
C SER A 92 5.06 -15.04 0.88
N LEU A 93 5.12 -13.74 1.18
CA LEU A 93 4.11 -13.04 1.98
C LEU A 93 3.01 -12.47 1.06
N PHE A 94 1.78 -12.88 1.29
CA PHE A 94 0.60 -12.37 0.61
C PHE A 94 -0.53 -12.09 1.60
N ILE A 95 -1.02 -10.85 1.60
CA ILE A 95 -2.14 -10.39 2.41
C ILE A 95 -3.12 -9.69 1.47
N ASN A 96 -4.37 -10.15 1.47
CA ASN A 96 -5.49 -9.49 0.80
C ASN A 96 -6.69 -9.47 1.74
N ILE A 97 -6.84 -8.37 2.46
CA ILE A 97 -7.98 -8.08 3.32
C ILE A 97 -8.87 -7.12 2.55
N GLU A 98 -10.13 -7.50 2.36
CA GLU A 98 -11.14 -6.66 1.73
C GLU A 98 -12.12 -6.18 2.79
N LYS A 99 -12.55 -4.92 2.68
CA LYS A 99 -13.58 -4.38 3.56
C LYS A 99 -14.86 -5.22 3.48
N PRO A 100 -15.60 -5.40 4.59
CA PRO A 100 -16.88 -6.09 4.56
C PRO A 100 -17.86 -5.39 3.61
N VAL A 101 -18.51 -6.16 2.74
CA VAL A 101 -19.59 -5.64 1.88
C VAL A 101 -20.82 -5.42 2.78
N VAL A 102 -21.10 -4.16 3.14
CA VAL A 102 -22.37 -3.83 3.78
C VAL A 102 -23.44 -3.88 2.70
N CYS A 103 -24.11 -5.02 2.56
CA CYS A 103 -25.32 -5.11 1.75
C CYS A 103 -26.41 -4.26 2.41
N THR A 104 -26.54 -2.99 2.00
CA THR A 104 -27.73 -2.22 2.30
C THR A 104 -28.88 -2.88 1.55
N LYS A 105 -29.72 -3.65 2.25
CA LYS A 105 -31.00 -4.11 1.70
C LYS A 105 -31.74 -2.86 1.21
N LYS A 106 -31.92 -2.70 -0.10
CA LYS A 106 -32.90 -1.77 -0.63
C LYS A 106 -34.25 -2.23 -0.09
N HIS A 107 -34.85 -1.48 0.83
CA HIS A 107 -36.30 -1.51 0.96
C HIS A 107 -36.84 -0.90 -0.33
N SER A 108 -37.14 -1.76 -1.31
CA SER A 108 -38.16 -1.48 -2.31
C SER A 108 -39.47 -1.38 -1.55
N GLY A 109 -39.85 -0.16 -1.18
CA GLY A 109 -41.21 0.16 -0.80
C GLY A 109 -42.06 0.26 -2.07
N ASP A 110 -43.19 -0.45 -2.02
CA ASP A 110 -44.45 -0.36 -2.76
C ASP A 110 -44.55 0.50 -4.03
#